data_AF-A0A258CI81-F1
#
_entry.id   AF-A0A258CI81-F1
#
_cell.length_a   1.000
_cell.length_b   1.000
_cell.length_c   1.000
_cell.angle_alpha   90.00
_cell.angle_beta   90.00
_cell.angle_gamma   90.00
#
_symmetry.space_group_name_H-M   'P 1'
#
loop_
_entity.id
_entity.type
_entity.pdbx_description
1 polymer ?
#
loop_
_entity_poly.entity_id
_entity_poly.type
_entity_poly.pdbx_seq_one_letter_code
_entity_poly.pdbx_strand_id
1 'polypeptide(L)'
;YAIAITPDGYVPTHNRAFSQPPVGDPVVDRVRSRSKRLFNDRTGGRCGSHQRKVLLQTYSRDTGELMHDLSVPIMVRGRHWGGLRLGYRPEP
;
A
#
# COMPACT_ATOMS: atom_id res chain seq x y z
N TYR A 1 3.14 3.89 7.53
CA TYR A 1 1.83 4.34 7.03
C TYR A 1 0.81 3.23 7.22
N ALA A 2 -0.49 3.56 7.19
CA ALA A 2 -1.60 2.60 7.16
C ALA A 2 -2.61 3.05 6.11
N ILE A 3 -3.01 2.15 5.19
CA ILE A 3 -3.91 2.45 4.05
C ILE A 3 -4.75 1.22 3.67
N ALA A 4 -5.87 1.44 2.99
CA ALA A 4 -6.63 0.38 2.32
C ALA A 4 -6.19 0.24 0.85
N ILE A 5 -6.23 -0.99 0.35
CA ILE A 5 -5.89 -1.33 -1.04
C ILE A 5 -6.90 -2.35 -1.57
N THR A 6 -7.36 -2.19 -2.81
CA THR A 6 -8.28 -3.14 -3.45
C THR A 6 -7.54 -4.41 -3.91
N PRO A 7 -8.24 -5.50 -4.27
CA PRO A 7 -7.59 -6.74 -4.73
C PRO A 7 -6.73 -6.60 -5.99
N ASP A 8 -7.07 -5.64 -6.85
CA ASP A 8 -6.31 -5.26 -8.05
C ASP A 8 -5.14 -4.30 -7.75
N GLY A 9 -4.98 -3.86 -6.50
CA GLY A 9 -3.86 -3.03 -6.06
C GLY A 9 -4.13 -1.52 -6.06
N TYR A 10 -5.37 -1.09 -6.27
CA TYR A 10 -5.72 0.34 -6.29
C TYR A 10 -5.82 0.91 -4.87
N VAL A 11 -5.18 2.05 -4.65
CA VAL A 11 -5.22 2.80 -3.39
C VAL A 11 -6.00 4.10 -3.61
N PRO A 12 -7.26 4.20 -3.15
CA PRO A 12 -8.08 5.38 -3.38
C PRO A 12 -7.57 6.60 -2.60
N THR A 13 -7.03 6.40 -1.40
CA THR A 13 -6.51 7.46 -0.52
C THR A 13 -5.34 6.93 0.29
N HIS A 14 -4.26 7.70 0.35
CA HIS A 14 -3.10 7.43 1.21
C HIS A 14 -3.17 8.26 2.50
N ASN A 15 -2.38 7.95 3.54
CA ASN A 15 -2.26 8.84 4.70
C ASN A 15 -1.69 10.22 4.33
N ARG A 16 -1.97 11.24 5.15
CA ARG A 16 -1.69 12.68 4.87
C ARG A 16 -0.29 12.97 4.34
N ALA A 17 0.73 12.25 4.83
CA ALA A 17 2.12 12.44 4.40
C ALA A 17 2.36 12.15 2.91
N PHE A 18 1.54 11.28 2.30
CA PHE A 18 1.68 10.84 0.91
C PHE A 18 0.38 11.07 0.10
N SER A 19 -0.50 11.96 0.55
CA SER A 19 -1.74 12.34 -0.14
C SER A 19 -1.72 13.80 -0.57
N GLN A 20 -0.53 14.34 -0.87
CA GLN A 20 -0.40 15.71 -1.37
C GLN A 20 -0.96 15.80 -2.80
N PRO A 21 -1.50 16.96 -3.21
CA PRO A 21 -1.87 17.18 -4.59
C PRO A 21 -0.62 17.13 -5.49
N PRO A 22 -0.73 16.58 -6.71
CA PRO A 22 0.39 16.57 -7.64
C PRO A 22 0.79 17.99 -8.03
N VAL A 23 2.09 18.24 -8.11
CA VAL A 23 2.67 19.53 -8.50
C VAL A 23 3.17 19.54 -9.95
N GLY A 24 3.11 18.39 -10.64
CA GLY A 24 3.54 18.24 -12.02
C GLY A 24 5.01 17.87 -12.19
N ASP A 25 5.76 17.75 -11.09
CA ASP A 25 7.12 17.19 -11.07
C ASP A 25 7.04 15.68 -10.75
N PRO A 26 7.38 14.79 -11.70
CA PRO A 26 7.31 13.34 -11.49
C PRO A 26 8.13 12.83 -10.29
N VAL A 27 9.26 13.47 -9.98
CA VAL A 27 10.12 13.06 -8.86
C VAL A 27 9.44 13.36 -7.53
N VAL A 28 8.84 14.54 -7.40
CA VAL A 28 8.11 14.97 -6.20
C VAL A 28 6.81 14.16 -6.05
N ASP A 29 6.04 14.05 -7.12
CA ASP A 29 4.72 13.42 -7.10
C ASP A 29 4.80 11.93 -6.81
N ARG A 30 5.83 11.24 -7.32
CA ARG A 30 6.09 9.82 -7.00
C ARG A 30 6.23 9.57 -5.50
N VAL A 31 6.80 10.54 -4.76
CA VAL A 31 7.05 10.42 -3.33
C VAL A 31 5.85 10.91 -2.51
N ARG A 32 5.26 12.06 -2.85
CA ARG A 32 4.29 12.76 -2.01
C ARG A 32 2.83 12.59 -2.43
N SER A 33 2.57 12.14 -3.65
CA SER A 33 1.23 12.11 -4.27
C SER A 33 0.86 10.67 -4.61
N ARG A 34 0.74 9.81 -3.58
CA ARG A 34 0.54 8.36 -3.71
C ARG A 34 -0.91 7.90 -3.59
N SER A 35 -1.86 8.84 -3.55
CA SER A 35 -3.29 8.52 -3.62
C SER A 35 -3.72 8.29 -5.07
N LYS A 36 -4.85 7.61 -5.28
CA LYS A 36 -5.41 7.31 -6.61
C LYS A 36 -4.44 6.56 -7.53
N ARG A 37 -3.55 5.74 -6.95
CA ARG A 37 -2.49 5.01 -7.68
C ARG A 37 -2.72 3.50 -7.62
N LEU A 38 -2.39 2.85 -8.73
CA LEU A 38 -2.34 1.39 -8.83
C LEU A 38 -0.96 0.89 -8.36
N PHE A 39 -0.94 0.04 -7.34
CA PHE A 39 0.23 -0.68 -6.85
C PHE A 39 0.15 -2.14 -7.32
N ASN A 40 0.39 -2.33 -8.61
CA ASN A 40 0.38 -3.64 -9.28
C ASN A 40 1.73 -4.37 -9.20
N ASP A 41 2.62 -3.94 -8.31
CA ASP A 41 3.83 -4.69 -7.98
C ASP A 41 3.48 -5.95 -7.17
N ARG A 42 4.41 -6.91 -7.10
CA ARG A 42 4.21 -8.18 -6.40
C ARG A 42 3.80 -7.99 -4.92
N THR A 43 4.31 -6.95 -4.26
CA THR A 43 3.94 -6.68 -2.86
C THR A 43 2.55 -6.08 -2.79
N GLY A 44 2.31 -4.97 -3.48
CA GLY A 44 0.99 -4.31 -3.50
C GLY A 44 -0.16 -5.23 -3.90
N GLY A 45 0.02 -6.02 -4.96
CA GLY A 45 -0.98 -6.98 -5.42
C GLY A 45 -1.29 -8.07 -4.40
N ARG A 46 -0.29 -8.53 -3.64
CA ARG A 46 -0.52 -9.52 -2.57
C ARG A 46 -1.25 -8.90 -1.40
N CYS A 47 -0.89 -7.69 -0.97
CA CYS A 47 -1.56 -6.97 0.13
C CYS A 47 -3.07 -6.86 -0.08
N GLY A 48 -3.51 -6.61 -1.32
CA GLY A 48 -4.93 -6.48 -1.64
C GLY A 48 -5.67 -7.79 -1.87
N SER A 49 -4.98 -8.84 -2.34
CA SER A 49 -5.65 -10.07 -2.82
C SER A 49 -5.57 -11.26 -1.86
N HIS A 50 -4.67 -11.25 -0.87
CA HIS A 50 -4.54 -12.37 0.07
C HIS A 50 -5.73 -12.46 1.03
N GLN A 51 -6.09 -13.69 1.43
CA GLN A 51 -7.13 -13.95 2.45
C GLN A 51 -6.56 -14.58 3.74
N ARG A 52 -5.23 -14.60 3.89
CA ARG A 52 -4.54 -15.03 5.13
C ARG A 52 -4.89 -14.09 6.27
N LYS A 53 -5.01 -14.59 7.51
CA LYS A 53 -5.28 -13.77 8.70
C LYS A 53 -4.31 -12.59 8.84
N VAL A 54 -3.02 -12.82 8.60
CA VAL A 54 -1.96 -11.82 8.54
C VAL A 54 -0.96 -12.22 7.45
N LEU A 55 -0.43 -11.24 6.73
CA LEU A 55 0.68 -11.39 5.79
C LEU A 55 1.75 -10.33 6.10
N LEU A 56 2.98 -10.77 6.38
CA LEU A 56 4.16 -9.90 6.52
C LEU A 56 5.08 -10.10 5.31
N GLN A 57 5.49 -8.99 4.70
CA GLN A 57 6.39 -8.97 3.55
C GLN A 57 7.52 -7.97 3.77
N THR A 58 8.76 -8.41 3.64
CA THR A 58 9.90 -7.50 3.50
C THR A 58 10.10 -7.20 2.03
N TYR A 59 10.16 -5.92 1.66
CA TYR A 59 10.39 -5.52 0.27
C TYR A 59 11.26 -4.28 0.17
N SER A 60 11.99 -4.18 -0.93
CA SER A 60 12.66 -2.95 -1.34
C SER A 60 11.67 -2.07 -2.08
N ARG A 61 11.44 -0.86 -1.60
CA ARG A 61 10.49 0.10 -2.16
C ARG A 61 11.03 0.69 -3.46
N ASP A 62 10.16 1.31 -4.25
CA ASP A 62 10.53 2.05 -5.47
C ASP A 62 11.52 3.22 -5.21
N THR A 63 11.72 3.58 -3.93
CA THR A 63 12.67 4.58 -3.44
C THR A 63 14.01 3.98 -2.95
N GLY A 64 14.18 2.65 -2.98
CA GLY A 64 15.37 1.95 -2.47
C GLY A 64 15.36 1.66 -0.97
N GLU A 65 14.32 2.12 -0.25
CA GLU A 65 14.17 1.86 1.19
C GLU A 65 13.70 0.42 1.45
N LEU A 66 14.33 -0.27 2.40
CA LEU A 66 13.82 -1.52 2.94
C LEU A 66 12.61 -1.26 3.83
N MET A 67 11.51 -1.96 3.58
CA MET A 67 10.26 -1.77 4.28
C MET A 67 9.67 -3.12 4.69
N HIS A 68 9.04 -3.16 5.85
CA HIS A 68 8.08 -4.19 6.20
C HIS A 68 6.68 -3.73 5.80
N ASP A 69 5.96 -4.61 5.12
CA ASP A 69 4.54 -4.48 4.82
C ASP A 69 3.76 -5.56 5.58
N LEU A 70 2.88 -5.14 6.48
CA LEU A 70 1.95 -6.01 7.18
C LEU A 70 0.55 -5.77 6.64
N SER A 71 -0.16 -6.82 6.25
CA SER A 71 -1.52 -6.73 5.71
C SER A 71 -2.48 -7.75 6.29
N VAL A 72 -3.75 -7.35 6.38
CA VAL A 72 -4.90 -8.16 6.78
C VAL A 72 -6.06 -7.94 5.82
N PRO A 73 -6.89 -8.95 5.53
CA PRO A 73 -8.01 -8.81 4.59
C PRO A 73 -9.14 -7.97 5.20
N ILE A 74 -9.72 -7.11 4.36
CA ILE A 74 -10.96 -6.38 4.64
C ILE A 74 -12.12 -7.21 4.10
N MET A 75 -12.98 -7.67 5.01
CA MET A 75 -14.17 -8.44 4.70
C MET A 75 -15.42 -7.61 4.99
N VAL A 76 -16.33 -7.48 4.02
CA VAL A 76 -17.62 -6.80 4.19
C VAL A 76 -18.72 -7.77 3.79
N ARG A 77 -19.58 -8.13 4.75
CA ARG A 77 -20.69 -9.09 4.54
C ARG A 77 -20.23 -10.41 3.90
N GLY A 78 -19.11 -10.96 4.38
CA GLY A 78 -18.54 -12.22 3.88
C GLY A 78 -17.80 -12.11 2.54
N ARG A 79 -17.79 -10.95 1.88
CA ARG A 79 -17.05 -10.72 0.64
C ARG A 79 -15.69 -10.07 0.93
N HIS A 80 -14.66 -10.51 0.22
CA HIS A 80 -13.35 -9.88 0.25
C HIS A 80 -13.35 -8.57 -0.56
N TRP A 81 -12.99 -7.47 0.08
CA TRP A 81 -12.99 -6.12 -0.51
C TRP A 81 -11.59 -5.58 -0.80
N GLY A 82 -10.54 -6.23 -0.29
CA GLY A 82 -9.17 -5.75 -0.37
C GLY A 82 -8.42 -5.99 0.94
N GLY A 83 -7.32 -5.28 1.14
CA GLY A 83 -6.50 -5.37 2.34
C GLY A 83 -6.36 -4.04 3.08
N LEU A 84 -6.23 -4.10 4.39
CA LEU A 84 -5.64 -3.04 5.21
C LEU A 84 -4.14 -3.35 5.30
N ARG A 85 -3.30 -2.43 4.83
CA ARG A 85 -1.83 -2.59 4.84
C ARG A 85 -1.14 -1.51 5.64
N LEU A 86 -0.08 -1.90 6.32
CA LEU A 86 0.80 -1.05 7.10
C LEU A 86 2.24 -1.20 6.60
N GLY A 87 2.80 -0.10 6.11
CA GLY A 87 4.22 -0.04 5.72
C GLY A 87 5.05 0.67 6.77
N TYR A 88 6.08 0.04 7.31
CA TYR A 88 7.00 0.63 8.29
C TYR A 88 8.44 0.25 7.98
N ARG A 89 9.39 1.05 8.48
CA ARG A 89 10.80 0.72 8.37
C ARG A 89 11.12 -0.38 9.40
N PRO A 90 11.86 -1.42 9.04
CA PRO A 90 12.42 -2.33 10.03
C PRO A 90 13.33 -1.55 10.97
N GLU A 91 13.05 -1.61 12.27
CA GLU A 91 13.98 -1.20 13.32
C GLU A 91 14.63 -2.47 13.91
N PRO A 92 15.92 -2.44 14.29
CA PRO A 92 16.58 -3.54 14.98
C PRO A 92 15.92 -3.91 16.31
#